data_AF-A0A8X8WR05-F1
#
_entry.id   AF-A0A8X8WR05-F1
#
_cell.length_a   1.000
_cell.length_b   1.000
_cell.length_c   1.000
_cell.angle_alpha   90.00
_cell.angle_beta   90.00
_cell.angle_gamma   90.00
#
_symmetry.space_group_name_H-M   'P 1'
#
loop_
_entity.id
_entity.type
_entity.pdbx_description
1 polymer ?
#
loop_
_entity_poly.entity_id
_entity_poly.type
_entity_poly.pdbx_seq_one_letter_code
_entity_poly.pdbx_strand_id
1 'polypeptide(L)'
;MAIKDLISIEIRSKLSLGCKAVEIGKQLARRHFIHHVFGDNEFEDGNHFYRFLEHEPFIPKCYNFRGVMNDSEPKDAAALSRRLTCIMSAILESYASDDRLRLDYLGISNSEEFRRYINVVEELQRVDLLTLSHDEKLAFFLNLHNSMAIHAVIRIGHPGGMIYRRAFFSDFMYVIGGHPYSLNSIRNGILRGNRRPLFSLIKPFSKGDKRLELSFDKVNQLIHFGMWNATRGSPSNRFFKCQGIESELKNAAREYFQREDGMQVDLAKRTVHLPRIFKWYSADFGQEKDIPNWIMNYLDASKAGLLTHLISDGGSVNIAYQDYDWSLDL
;
A
#
# COMPACT_ATOMS: atom_id res chain seq x y z
N MET A 1 -19.06 2.67 27.44
CA MET A 1 -19.07 1.52 28.36
C MET A 1 -17.64 1.06 28.49
N ALA A 2 -17.06 1.10 29.68
CA ALA A 2 -15.68 0.65 29.85
C ALA A 2 -15.63 -0.86 29.56
N ILE A 3 -14.57 -1.37 28.94
CA ILE A 3 -14.36 -2.82 28.82
C ILE A 3 -14.37 -3.51 30.19
N LYS A 4 -14.07 -2.77 31.27
CA LYS A 4 -14.32 -3.20 32.65
C LYS A 4 -15.77 -3.64 32.85
N ASP A 5 -16.79 -2.97 32.32
CA ASP A 5 -18.18 -3.33 32.54
C ASP A 5 -18.57 -4.57 31.73
N LEU A 6 -18.16 -4.71 30.47
CA LEU A 6 -18.51 -5.89 29.65
C LEU A 6 -17.74 -7.15 30.10
N ILE A 7 -16.43 -7.02 30.34
CA ILE A 7 -15.61 -8.11 30.86
C ILE A 7 -16.00 -8.40 32.32
N SER A 8 -16.31 -7.41 33.16
CA SER A 8 -16.75 -7.69 34.53
C SER A 8 -18.16 -8.26 34.62
N ILE A 9 -19.10 -7.90 33.74
CA ILE A 9 -20.47 -8.45 33.80
C ILE A 9 -20.48 -9.92 33.34
N GLU A 10 -19.75 -10.26 32.27
CA GLU A 10 -19.77 -11.63 31.75
C GLU A 10 -18.82 -12.55 32.53
N ILE A 11 -17.63 -12.07 32.95
CA ILE A 11 -16.64 -12.88 33.68
C ILE A 11 -16.96 -12.99 35.18
N ARG A 12 -17.51 -11.96 35.85
CA ARG A 12 -17.86 -12.09 37.28
C ARG A 12 -19.02 -13.05 37.53
N SER A 13 -19.87 -13.30 36.54
CA SER A 13 -21.01 -14.22 36.70
C SER A 13 -20.60 -15.70 36.71
N LYS A 14 -19.39 -16.05 36.22
CA LYS A 14 -18.97 -17.47 36.07
C LYS A 14 -17.56 -17.86 36.54
N LEU A 15 -16.67 -16.94 36.88
CA LEU A 15 -15.26 -17.32 37.15
C LEU A 15 -14.70 -16.68 38.42
N SER A 16 -14.50 -17.53 39.42
CA SER A 16 -13.66 -17.28 40.59
C SER A 16 -12.15 -17.29 40.24
N LEU A 17 -11.65 -16.56 39.23
CA LEU A 17 -10.23 -16.66 38.81
C LEU A 17 -9.66 -15.38 38.16
N GLY A 18 -9.01 -14.50 38.94
CA GLY A 18 -8.29 -13.34 38.41
C GLY A 18 -7.22 -13.71 37.36
N CYS A 19 -6.40 -14.73 37.62
CA CYS A 19 -5.35 -15.15 36.68
C CYS A 19 -5.87 -15.65 35.33
N LYS A 20 -7.02 -16.36 35.31
CA LYS A 20 -7.62 -16.82 34.03
C LYS A 20 -8.22 -15.67 33.24
N ALA A 21 -8.80 -14.67 33.89
CA ALA A 21 -9.34 -13.49 33.22
C ALA A 21 -8.22 -12.67 32.55
N VAL A 22 -7.07 -12.52 33.22
CA VAL A 22 -5.89 -11.86 32.65
C VAL A 22 -5.37 -12.60 31.43
N GLU A 23 -5.26 -13.92 31.51
CA GLU A 23 -4.80 -14.73 30.38
C GLU A 23 -5.75 -14.62 29.18
N ILE A 24 -7.07 -14.67 29.40
CA ILE A 24 -8.06 -14.45 28.33
C ILE A 24 -7.90 -13.05 27.73
N GLY A 25 -7.76 -12.01 28.55
CA GLY A 25 -7.53 -10.65 28.08
C GLY A 25 -6.24 -10.51 27.25
N LYS A 26 -5.15 -11.18 27.65
CA LYS A 26 -3.90 -11.24 26.88
C LYS A 26 -4.10 -11.93 25.54
N GLN A 27 -4.87 -13.02 25.49
CA GLN A 27 -5.19 -13.70 24.24
C GLN A 27 -6.04 -12.82 23.30
N LEU A 28 -7.04 -12.11 23.84
CA LEU A 28 -7.84 -11.16 23.07
C LEU A 28 -6.98 -10.03 22.50
N ALA A 29 -6.05 -9.48 23.28
CA ALA A 29 -5.13 -8.44 22.83
C ALA A 29 -4.16 -8.95 21.75
N ARG A 30 -3.54 -10.12 21.96
CA ARG A 30 -2.62 -10.75 20.99
C ARG A 30 -3.31 -11.11 19.68
N ARG A 31 -4.61 -11.44 19.71
CA ARG A 31 -5.43 -11.74 18.52
C ARG A 31 -6.12 -10.51 17.93
N HIS A 32 -5.75 -9.30 18.36
CA HIS A 32 -6.27 -8.01 17.89
C HIS A 32 -7.78 -7.77 18.11
N PHE A 33 -8.41 -8.42 19.09
CA PHE A 33 -9.81 -8.12 19.46
C PHE A 33 -9.93 -6.84 20.26
N ILE A 34 -8.95 -6.59 21.14
CA ILE A 34 -8.89 -5.41 21.99
C ILE A 34 -7.49 -4.79 21.93
N HIS A 35 -7.39 -3.51 22.21
CA HIS A 35 -6.11 -2.84 22.46
C HIS A 35 -6.24 -1.85 23.59
N HIS A 36 -5.10 -1.49 24.18
CA HIS A 36 -5.03 -0.49 25.23
C HIS A 36 -5.26 0.92 24.63
N VAL A 37 -6.03 1.76 25.33
CA VAL A 37 -6.51 3.06 24.81
C VAL A 37 -5.43 4.13 24.80
N PHE A 38 -4.50 4.08 25.76
CA PHE A 38 -3.50 5.14 25.99
C PHE A 38 -2.05 4.69 25.77
N GLY A 39 -1.80 3.53 25.17
CA GLY A 39 -0.44 2.96 25.08
C GLY A 39 -0.43 1.50 24.66
N ASP A 40 0.75 0.87 24.76
CA ASP A 40 1.06 -0.44 24.17
C ASP A 40 1.30 -1.55 25.20
N ASN A 41 0.63 -1.51 26.34
CA ASN A 41 0.79 -2.55 27.35
C ASN A 41 0.16 -3.86 26.88
N GLU A 42 0.80 -4.99 27.18
CA GLU A 42 0.10 -6.27 27.25
C GLU A 42 -1.14 -6.12 28.14
N PHE A 43 -2.17 -6.92 27.91
CA PHE A 43 -3.32 -6.90 28.80
C PHE A 43 -2.87 -7.20 30.24
N GLU A 44 -3.16 -6.30 31.17
CA GLU A 44 -2.76 -6.41 32.57
C GLU A 44 -3.94 -6.10 33.50
N ASP A 45 -3.96 -6.75 34.66
CA ASP A 45 -4.93 -6.46 35.69
C ASP A 45 -4.56 -5.13 36.36
N GLY A 46 -5.34 -4.09 36.13
CA GLY A 46 -5.06 -2.75 36.64
C GLY A 46 -6.09 -1.70 36.22
N ASN A 47 -5.77 -0.42 36.44
CA ASN A 47 -6.61 0.70 36.04
C ASN A 47 -6.32 1.16 34.60
N HIS A 48 -6.34 0.19 33.70
CA HIS A 48 -6.11 0.38 32.27
C HIS A 48 -7.44 0.36 31.51
N PHE A 49 -7.52 1.13 30.44
CA PHE A 49 -8.66 1.14 29.55
C PHE A 49 -8.29 0.42 28.28
N TYR A 50 -9.12 -0.55 27.90
CA TYR A 50 -9.03 -1.24 26.62
C TYR A 50 -10.24 -0.88 25.78
N ARG A 51 -10.10 -0.92 24.45
CA ARG A 51 -11.19 -0.75 23.48
C ARG A 51 -11.21 -1.94 22.53
N PHE A 52 -12.42 -2.38 22.16
CA PHE A 52 -12.61 -3.38 21.13
C PHE A 52 -12.32 -2.73 19.79
N LEU A 53 -11.67 -3.47 18.90
CA LEU A 53 -11.30 -2.95 17.58
C LEU A 53 -12.50 -2.40 16.81
N GLU A 54 -13.67 -3.05 16.88
CA GLU A 54 -14.91 -2.59 16.22
C GLU A 54 -15.44 -1.24 16.73
N HIS A 55 -15.05 -0.84 17.94
CA HIS A 55 -15.44 0.43 18.55
C HIS A 55 -14.41 1.54 18.30
N GLU A 56 -13.36 1.29 17.53
CA GLU A 56 -12.36 2.30 17.22
C GLU A 56 -12.93 3.44 16.36
N PRO A 57 -12.60 4.72 16.65
CA PRO A 57 -13.13 5.85 15.91
C PRO A 57 -12.81 5.85 14.40
N PHE A 58 -11.80 5.10 13.97
CA PHE A 58 -11.43 4.97 12.56
C PHE A 58 -12.28 3.94 11.80
N ILE A 59 -12.98 3.02 12.48
CA ILE A 59 -13.73 1.93 11.85
C ILE A 59 -14.77 2.38 10.83
N PRO A 60 -15.54 3.47 11.04
CA PRO A 60 -16.48 3.96 10.04
C PRO A 60 -15.85 4.35 8.70
N LYS A 61 -14.52 4.52 8.65
CA LYS A 61 -13.76 4.83 7.43
C LYS A 61 -13.08 3.60 6.82
N CYS A 62 -13.25 2.42 7.42
CA CYS A 62 -12.60 1.18 6.98
C CYS A 62 -13.52 0.36 6.06
N TYR A 63 -13.11 0.21 4.80
CA TYR A 63 -13.92 -0.40 3.75
C TYR A 63 -13.88 -1.94 3.73
N ASN A 64 -13.07 -2.56 4.57
CA ASN A 64 -13.04 -4.00 4.81
C ASN A 64 -13.65 -4.37 6.18
N PHE A 65 -14.53 -3.53 6.73
CA PHE A 65 -15.21 -3.75 7.99
C PHE A 65 -16.73 -3.63 7.80
N ARG A 66 -17.49 -4.71 8.01
CA ARG A 66 -18.95 -4.76 7.79
C ARG A 66 -19.74 -4.84 9.11
N GLY A 67 -19.46 -3.92 10.02
CA GLY A 67 -20.22 -3.77 11.27
C GLY A 67 -19.97 -4.83 12.35
N VAL A 68 -19.41 -5.99 12.01
CA VAL A 68 -18.97 -7.03 12.96
C VAL A 68 -17.53 -7.47 12.68
N MET A 69 -16.82 -7.80 13.74
CA MET A 69 -15.50 -8.43 13.66
C MET A 69 -15.60 -9.83 13.05
N ASN A 70 -14.58 -10.21 12.29
CA ASN A 70 -14.40 -11.62 11.94
C ASN A 70 -13.88 -12.37 13.17
N ASP A 71 -14.70 -13.25 13.75
CA ASP A 71 -14.36 -14.04 14.95
C ASP A 71 -13.53 -15.31 14.64
N SER A 72 -13.32 -15.63 13.36
CA SER A 72 -12.54 -16.81 12.94
C SER A 72 -11.07 -16.70 13.32
N GLU A 73 -10.35 -17.80 13.53
CA GLU A 73 -8.91 -17.70 13.81
C GLU A 73 -8.16 -16.89 12.74
N PRO A 74 -7.22 -15.98 13.13
CA PRO A 74 -6.38 -15.26 12.19
C PRO A 74 -5.71 -16.21 11.21
N LYS A 75 -5.87 -15.92 9.92
CA LYS A 75 -5.22 -16.72 8.87
C LYS A 75 -3.78 -16.28 8.68
N ASP A 76 -2.99 -17.18 8.13
CA ASP A 76 -1.61 -16.91 7.72
C ASP A 76 -1.56 -15.76 6.69
N ALA A 77 -0.66 -14.80 6.93
CA ALA A 77 -0.55 -13.59 6.13
C ALA A 77 -0.13 -13.87 4.68
N ALA A 78 0.82 -14.79 4.49
CA ALA A 78 1.32 -15.15 3.17
C ALA A 78 0.26 -15.91 2.34
N ALA A 79 -0.49 -16.82 2.96
CA ALA A 79 -1.61 -17.51 2.33
C ALA A 79 -2.72 -16.54 1.92
N LEU A 80 -3.07 -15.59 2.79
CA LEU A 80 -4.06 -14.57 2.49
C LEU A 80 -3.61 -13.64 1.35
N SER A 81 -2.34 -13.22 1.37
CA SER A 81 -1.68 -12.46 0.31
C SER A 81 -1.79 -13.16 -1.05
N ARG A 82 -1.45 -14.45 -1.10
CA ARG A 82 -1.53 -15.26 -2.33
C ARG A 82 -2.96 -15.35 -2.86
N ARG A 83 -3.94 -15.57 -1.97
CA ARG A 83 -5.35 -15.65 -2.37
C ARG A 83 -5.86 -14.34 -2.95
N LEU A 84 -5.55 -13.21 -2.30
CA LEU A 84 -5.89 -11.87 -2.80
C LEU A 84 -5.24 -11.60 -4.15
N THR A 85 -3.96 -11.92 -4.28
CA THR A 85 -3.17 -11.77 -5.52
C THR A 85 -3.80 -12.57 -6.65
N CYS A 86 -4.15 -13.84 -6.44
CA CYS A 86 -4.81 -14.67 -7.46
C CYS A 86 -6.15 -14.08 -7.92
N ILE A 87 -7.01 -13.64 -6.99
CA ILE A 87 -8.30 -13.03 -7.35
C ILE A 87 -8.08 -11.76 -8.19
N MET A 88 -7.17 -10.90 -7.74
CA MET A 88 -6.92 -9.63 -8.41
C MET A 88 -6.20 -9.80 -9.76
N SER A 89 -5.34 -10.80 -9.91
CA SER A 89 -4.77 -11.18 -11.22
C SER A 89 -5.86 -11.62 -12.18
N ALA A 90 -6.80 -12.48 -11.76
CA ALA A 90 -7.93 -12.90 -12.60
C ALA A 90 -8.83 -11.72 -13.00
N ILE A 91 -9.03 -10.76 -12.09
CA ILE A 91 -9.73 -9.50 -12.39
C ILE A 91 -8.99 -8.71 -13.46
N LEU A 92 -7.67 -8.51 -13.34
CA LEU A 92 -6.91 -7.80 -14.37
C LEU A 92 -6.95 -8.52 -15.72
N GLU A 93 -6.83 -9.85 -15.74
CA GLU A 93 -6.88 -10.64 -16.98
C GLU A 93 -8.23 -10.52 -17.71
N SER A 94 -9.32 -10.30 -16.96
CA SER A 94 -10.67 -10.26 -17.53
C SER A 94 -11.16 -8.85 -17.86
N TYR A 95 -10.70 -7.83 -17.12
CA TYR A 95 -11.29 -6.48 -17.15
C TYR A 95 -10.29 -5.36 -17.46
N ALA A 96 -9.00 -5.68 -17.67
CA ALA A 96 -8.00 -4.69 -18.09
C ALA A 96 -7.82 -4.67 -19.61
N SER A 97 -7.42 -3.52 -20.15
CA SER A 97 -6.85 -3.45 -21.51
C SER A 97 -5.55 -4.24 -21.60
N ASP A 98 -5.11 -4.59 -22.81
CA ASP A 98 -3.88 -5.36 -23.05
C ASP A 98 -2.62 -4.73 -22.42
N ASP A 99 -2.55 -3.40 -22.41
CA ASP A 99 -1.47 -2.62 -21.78
C ASP A 99 -1.64 -2.47 -20.24
N ARG A 100 -2.75 -2.93 -19.68
CA ARG A 100 -3.17 -2.80 -18.28
C ARG A 100 -3.19 -1.35 -17.78
N LEU A 101 -3.43 -0.40 -18.69
CA LEU A 101 -3.53 1.02 -18.39
C LEU A 101 -4.97 1.51 -18.21
N ARG A 102 -5.96 0.69 -18.58
CA ARG A 102 -7.39 0.98 -18.42
C ARG A 102 -8.10 -0.21 -17.81
N LEU A 103 -9.09 0.06 -16.96
CA LEU A 103 -9.88 -0.96 -16.29
C LEU A 103 -11.38 -0.71 -16.49
N ASP A 104 -12.13 -1.74 -16.83
CA ASP A 104 -13.59 -1.73 -16.79
C ASP A 104 -14.09 -1.83 -15.34
N TYR A 105 -14.03 -0.71 -14.61
CA TYR A 105 -14.46 -0.64 -13.21
C TYR A 105 -15.92 -1.06 -13.00
N LEU A 106 -16.80 -0.83 -13.98
CA LEU A 106 -18.19 -1.22 -13.90
C LEU A 106 -18.31 -2.76 -14.00
N GLY A 107 -17.64 -3.38 -14.96
CA GLY A 107 -17.53 -4.83 -15.08
C GLY A 107 -16.96 -5.46 -13.81
N ILE A 108 -15.84 -4.93 -13.31
CA ILE A 108 -15.22 -5.39 -12.06
C ILE A 108 -16.21 -5.33 -10.90
N SER A 109 -16.90 -4.20 -10.71
CA SER A 109 -17.83 -4.02 -9.59
C SER A 109 -18.98 -5.03 -9.55
N ASN A 110 -19.39 -5.53 -10.72
CA ASN A 110 -20.48 -6.50 -10.87
C ASN A 110 -20.01 -7.97 -10.85
N SER A 111 -18.70 -8.20 -10.92
CA SER A 111 -18.10 -9.53 -11.03
C SER A 111 -18.19 -10.38 -9.75
N GLU A 112 -18.17 -11.70 -9.91
CA GLU A 112 -18.07 -12.65 -8.78
C GLU A 112 -16.68 -12.59 -8.14
N GLU A 113 -15.64 -12.37 -8.94
CA GLU A 113 -14.26 -12.24 -8.51
C GLU A 113 -14.12 -11.08 -7.53
N PHE A 114 -14.71 -9.92 -7.84
CA PHE A 114 -14.67 -8.77 -6.95
C PHE A 114 -15.47 -9.01 -5.67
N ARG A 115 -16.65 -9.67 -5.75
CA ARG A 115 -17.38 -10.09 -4.54
C ARG A 115 -16.56 -11.02 -3.65
N ARG A 116 -15.82 -11.97 -4.24
CA ARG A 116 -14.87 -12.82 -3.52
C ARG A 116 -13.75 -11.99 -2.88
N TYR A 117 -13.16 -11.04 -3.62
CA TYR A 117 -12.14 -10.13 -3.09
C TYR A 117 -12.63 -9.40 -1.83
N ILE A 118 -13.84 -8.82 -1.87
CA ILE A 118 -14.40 -8.09 -0.72
C ILE A 118 -14.53 -8.99 0.52
N ASN A 119 -14.94 -10.24 0.35
CA ASN A 119 -15.03 -11.18 1.49
C ASN A 119 -13.64 -11.56 2.03
N VAL A 120 -12.62 -11.63 1.17
CA VAL A 120 -11.26 -11.99 1.60
C VAL A 120 -10.57 -10.83 2.33
N VAL A 121 -10.81 -9.57 1.95
CA VAL A 121 -10.17 -8.43 2.64
C VAL A 121 -10.68 -8.22 4.07
N GLU A 122 -11.83 -8.77 4.44
CA GLU A 122 -12.30 -8.81 5.84
C GLU A 122 -11.38 -9.68 6.71
N GLU A 123 -10.75 -10.72 6.14
CA GLU A 123 -9.82 -11.59 6.86
C GLU A 123 -8.49 -10.89 7.21
N LEU A 124 -8.20 -9.72 6.61
CA LEU A 124 -7.01 -8.93 6.90
C LEU A 124 -7.04 -8.29 8.29
N GLN A 125 -8.22 -8.12 8.89
CA GLN A 125 -8.42 -7.33 10.10
C GLN A 125 -7.52 -7.75 11.27
N ARG A 126 -7.19 -9.04 11.39
CA ARG A 126 -6.47 -9.61 12.54
C ARG A 126 -5.25 -10.44 12.16
N VAL A 127 -4.78 -10.29 10.92
CA VAL A 127 -3.61 -11.00 10.39
C VAL A 127 -2.32 -10.57 11.10
N ASP A 128 -1.42 -11.52 11.38
CA ASP A 128 -0.09 -11.22 11.91
C ASP A 128 0.91 -10.99 10.76
N LEU A 129 1.25 -9.72 10.54
CA LEU A 129 2.15 -9.30 9.47
C LEU A 129 3.64 -9.47 9.79
N LEU A 130 4.01 -9.69 11.06
CA LEU A 130 5.41 -9.85 11.47
C LEU A 130 5.98 -11.22 11.03
N THR A 131 5.09 -12.14 10.67
CA THR A 131 5.45 -13.46 10.12
C THR A 131 5.94 -13.41 8.67
N LEU A 132 5.68 -12.32 7.95
CA LEU A 132 6.05 -12.18 6.54
C LEU A 132 7.56 -12.00 6.38
N SER A 133 8.16 -12.76 5.46
CA SER A 133 9.52 -12.46 4.99
C SER A 133 9.60 -11.11 4.29
N HIS A 134 10.82 -10.63 4.02
CA HIS A 134 11.04 -9.34 3.35
C HIS A 134 10.27 -9.23 2.01
N ASP A 135 10.41 -10.24 1.14
CA ASP A 135 9.80 -10.26 -0.18
C ASP A 135 8.28 -10.45 -0.11
N GLU A 136 7.78 -11.26 0.83
CA GLU A 136 6.35 -11.41 1.05
C GLU A 136 5.72 -10.13 1.58
N LYS A 137 6.40 -9.41 2.48
CA LYS A 137 5.96 -8.10 2.98
C LYS A 137 5.91 -7.08 1.83
N LEU A 138 6.93 -7.04 0.98
CA LEU A 138 6.97 -6.14 -0.17
C LEU A 138 5.81 -6.43 -1.15
N ALA A 139 5.61 -7.70 -1.50
CA ALA A 139 4.53 -8.13 -2.38
C ALA A 139 3.15 -7.84 -1.77
N PHE A 140 2.97 -8.17 -0.49
CA PHE A 140 1.73 -7.94 0.25
C PHE A 140 1.33 -6.46 0.18
N PHE A 141 2.22 -5.54 0.54
CA PHE A 141 1.87 -4.12 0.59
C PHE A 141 1.73 -3.48 -0.79
N LEU A 142 2.49 -3.90 -1.81
CA LEU A 142 2.29 -3.44 -3.18
C LEU A 142 0.95 -3.91 -3.75
N ASN A 143 0.63 -5.20 -3.61
CA ASN A 143 -0.62 -5.76 -4.09
C ASN A 143 -1.82 -5.19 -3.33
N LEU A 144 -1.67 -4.99 -2.02
CA LEU A 144 -2.74 -4.40 -1.24
C LEU A 144 -2.97 -2.94 -1.62
N HIS A 145 -1.90 -2.15 -1.85
CA HIS A 145 -2.02 -0.79 -2.39
C HIS A 145 -2.77 -0.77 -3.73
N ASN A 146 -2.37 -1.60 -4.69
CA ASN A 146 -2.98 -1.64 -6.02
C ASN A 146 -4.46 -2.11 -5.96
N SER A 147 -4.76 -3.13 -5.15
CA SER A 147 -6.14 -3.62 -5.00
C SER A 147 -7.03 -2.63 -4.25
N MET A 148 -6.50 -1.97 -3.22
CA MET A 148 -7.20 -0.89 -2.51
C MET A 148 -7.49 0.28 -3.45
N ALA A 149 -6.58 0.63 -4.36
CA ALA A 149 -6.81 1.68 -5.35
C ALA A 149 -8.00 1.33 -6.26
N ILE A 150 -8.08 0.08 -6.75
CA ILE A 150 -9.23 -0.39 -7.55
C ILE A 150 -10.52 -0.32 -6.73
N HIS A 151 -10.52 -0.83 -5.50
CA HIS A 151 -11.71 -0.78 -4.64
C HIS A 151 -12.12 0.66 -4.31
N ALA A 152 -11.16 1.57 -4.09
CA ALA A 152 -11.42 2.98 -3.87
C ALA A 152 -12.10 3.61 -5.09
N VAL A 153 -11.61 3.38 -6.31
CA VAL A 153 -12.28 3.90 -7.53
C VAL A 153 -13.72 3.44 -7.60
N ILE A 154 -13.98 2.15 -7.34
CA ILE A 154 -15.34 1.58 -7.39
C ILE A 154 -16.27 2.20 -6.34
N ARG A 155 -15.76 2.54 -5.14
CA ARG A 155 -16.60 2.97 -4.01
C ARG A 155 -16.79 4.47 -3.89
N ILE A 156 -15.73 5.23 -4.15
CA ILE A 156 -15.71 6.68 -3.93
C ILE A 156 -15.42 7.47 -5.21
N GLY A 157 -15.14 6.77 -6.32
CA GLY A 157 -14.76 7.40 -7.58
C GLY A 157 -13.29 7.78 -7.64
N HIS A 158 -12.91 8.39 -8.76
CA HIS A 158 -11.52 8.75 -9.04
C HIS A 158 -11.07 10.03 -8.31
N PRO A 159 -9.78 10.12 -7.95
CA PRO A 159 -9.21 11.29 -7.28
C PRO A 159 -9.05 12.54 -8.18
N GLY A 160 -10.15 13.10 -8.68
CA GLY A 160 -10.16 14.35 -9.44
C GLY A 160 -10.06 15.58 -8.54
N GLY A 161 -8.92 16.28 -8.49
CA GLY A 161 -8.73 17.47 -7.64
C GLY A 161 -8.34 17.18 -6.18
N MET A 162 -8.00 18.21 -5.40
CA MET A 162 -7.35 18.04 -4.08
C MET A 162 -8.22 17.34 -3.02
N ILE A 163 -9.51 17.66 -2.94
CA ILE A 163 -10.42 17.06 -1.94
C ILE A 163 -10.62 15.57 -2.22
N TYR A 164 -10.89 15.22 -3.49
CA TYR A 164 -11.06 13.84 -3.91
C TYR A 164 -9.77 13.02 -3.76
N ARG A 165 -8.59 13.65 -3.96
CA ARG A 165 -7.30 13.02 -3.63
C ARG A 165 -7.16 12.69 -2.16
N ARG A 166 -7.61 13.56 -1.25
CA ARG A 166 -7.58 13.27 0.19
C ARG A 166 -8.50 12.11 0.54
N ALA A 167 -9.74 12.15 0.03
CA ALA A 167 -10.70 11.08 0.23
C ALA A 167 -10.13 9.73 -0.24
N PHE A 168 -9.52 9.73 -1.42
CA PHE A 168 -8.93 8.54 -2.04
C PHE A 168 -7.66 8.03 -1.34
N PHE A 169 -6.66 8.88 -1.14
CA PHE A 169 -5.36 8.43 -0.66
C PHE A 169 -5.25 8.36 0.87
N SER A 170 -6.09 9.08 1.61
CA SER A 170 -5.95 9.21 3.07
C SER A 170 -7.18 8.73 3.85
N ASP A 171 -8.41 8.97 3.36
CA ASP A 171 -9.62 8.63 4.11
C ASP A 171 -10.16 7.23 3.77
N PHE A 172 -9.91 6.71 2.57
CA PHE A 172 -10.15 5.30 2.23
C PHE A 172 -9.14 4.42 2.95
N MET A 173 -9.62 3.64 3.93
CA MET A 173 -8.78 2.82 4.79
C MET A 173 -9.23 1.37 4.80
N TYR A 174 -8.30 0.46 5.11
CA TYR A 174 -8.56 -0.89 5.59
C TYR A 174 -8.02 -1.08 7.00
N VAL A 175 -8.62 -1.99 7.77
CA VAL A 175 -8.00 -2.53 8.98
C VAL A 175 -7.15 -3.72 8.60
N ILE A 176 -5.87 -3.71 8.97
CA ILE A 176 -4.93 -4.80 8.71
C ILE A 176 -4.15 -5.05 10.00
N GLY A 177 -4.20 -6.28 10.53
CA GLY A 177 -3.53 -6.64 11.78
C GLY A 177 -3.86 -5.69 12.95
N GLY A 178 -5.13 -5.31 13.07
CA GLY A 178 -5.64 -4.44 14.13
C GLY A 178 -5.40 -2.94 13.93
N HIS A 179 -4.74 -2.51 12.84
CA HIS A 179 -4.42 -1.11 12.62
C HIS A 179 -5.03 -0.57 11.32
N PRO A 180 -5.40 0.73 11.26
CA PRO A 180 -5.91 1.34 10.05
C PRO A 180 -4.78 1.61 9.05
N TYR A 181 -5.00 1.35 7.77
CA TYR A 181 -4.08 1.69 6.69
C TYR A 181 -4.83 2.35 5.55
N SER A 182 -4.38 3.52 5.13
CA SER A 182 -4.76 4.16 3.86
C SER A 182 -3.71 3.88 2.78
N LEU A 183 -4.01 4.23 1.53
CA LEU A 183 -3.04 4.17 0.44
C LEU A 183 -1.78 4.98 0.77
N ASN A 184 -1.93 6.15 1.40
CA ASN A 184 -0.81 6.99 1.82
C ASN A 184 0.01 6.37 2.96
N SER A 185 -0.61 5.69 3.92
CA SER A 185 0.14 5.02 4.98
C SER A 185 0.89 3.80 4.46
N ILE A 186 0.31 3.05 3.52
CA ILE A 186 1.02 1.94 2.86
C ILE A 186 2.20 2.49 2.04
N ARG A 187 1.95 3.48 1.16
CA ARG A 187 2.99 4.07 0.32
C ARG A 187 4.11 4.70 1.14
N ASN A 188 3.77 5.69 1.95
CA ASN A 188 4.75 6.56 2.58
C ASN A 188 5.23 6.00 3.92
N GLY A 189 4.33 5.35 4.66
CA GLY A 189 4.59 4.80 5.98
C GLY A 189 5.38 3.50 5.92
N ILE A 190 4.93 2.56 5.09
CA ILE A 190 5.54 1.23 4.98
C ILE A 190 6.61 1.20 3.89
N LEU A 191 6.20 1.32 2.62
CA LEU A 191 7.06 1.02 1.46
C LEU A 191 8.18 2.06 1.26
N ARG A 192 7.94 3.32 1.63
CA ARG A 192 8.95 4.39 1.62
C ARG A 192 9.66 4.58 2.97
N GLY A 193 9.53 3.66 3.92
CA GLY A 193 10.27 3.75 5.20
C GLY A 193 9.88 4.96 6.05
N ASN A 194 8.58 5.17 6.24
CA ASN A 194 8.01 6.29 7.00
C ASN A 194 8.50 7.68 6.58
N ARG A 195 8.69 7.87 5.26
CA ARG A 195 9.03 9.17 4.66
C ARG A 195 7.80 10.07 4.58
N ARG A 196 8.06 11.38 4.53
CA ARG A 196 6.99 12.38 4.41
C ARG A 196 6.26 12.22 3.06
N PRO A 197 4.91 12.24 3.05
CA PRO A 197 4.14 12.34 1.82
C PRO A 197 4.41 13.65 1.10
N LEU A 198 4.06 13.70 -0.18
CA LEU A 198 4.07 14.94 -0.95
C LEU A 198 3.18 15.98 -0.27
N PHE A 199 3.67 17.22 -0.19
CA PHE A 199 2.94 18.35 0.40
C PHE A 199 2.60 18.21 1.90
N SER A 200 3.19 17.22 2.59
CA SER A 200 3.03 17.06 4.04
C SER A 200 4.36 17.27 4.77
N LEU A 201 4.30 17.95 5.90
CA LEU A 201 5.44 18.11 6.82
C LEU A 201 5.50 17.00 7.88
N ILE A 202 4.45 16.17 7.98
CA ILE A 202 4.27 15.18 9.03
C ILE A 202 4.52 13.78 8.45
N LYS A 203 5.27 12.96 9.19
CA LYS A 203 5.47 11.55 8.85
C LYS A 203 4.16 10.76 9.04
N PRO A 204 3.89 9.75 8.22
CA PRO A 204 2.68 8.92 8.36
C PRO A 204 2.53 8.30 9.75
N PHE A 205 3.64 7.84 10.33
CA PHE A 205 3.68 7.16 11.63
C PHE A 205 4.55 7.93 12.63
N SER A 206 4.02 8.08 13.85
CA SER A 206 4.73 8.69 14.98
C SER A 206 5.73 7.71 15.61
N LYS A 207 6.62 8.17 16.51
CA LYS A 207 7.69 7.33 17.09
C LYS A 207 7.19 6.09 17.86
N GLY A 208 5.99 6.12 18.42
CA GLY A 208 5.39 4.99 19.15
C GLY A 208 4.39 4.18 18.34
N ASP A 209 4.32 4.38 17.03
CA ASP A 209 3.37 3.68 16.18
C ASP A 209 3.91 2.28 15.83
N LYS A 210 3.23 1.23 16.29
CA LYS A 210 3.60 -0.19 16.02
C LYS A 210 3.78 -0.52 14.55
N ARG A 211 3.10 0.19 13.65
CA ARG A 211 3.25 -0.02 12.20
C ARG A 211 4.65 0.31 11.69
N LEU A 212 5.49 0.98 12.49
CA LEU A 212 6.91 1.20 12.19
C LEU A 212 7.71 -0.09 12.07
N GLU A 213 7.35 -1.15 12.83
CA GLU A 213 8.04 -2.45 12.77
C GLU A 213 7.92 -3.10 11.38
N LEU A 214 6.88 -2.72 10.63
CA LEU A 214 6.63 -3.20 9.28
C LEU A 214 7.30 -2.32 8.21
N SER A 215 7.79 -1.13 8.56
CA SER A 215 8.43 -0.23 7.60
C SER A 215 9.76 -0.78 7.06
N PHE A 216 10.13 -0.35 5.86
CA PHE A 216 11.41 -0.73 5.25
C PHE A 216 12.51 0.27 5.63
N ASP A 217 13.68 -0.22 6.03
CA ASP A 217 14.82 0.64 6.40
C ASP A 217 15.35 1.46 5.23
N LYS A 218 15.33 0.85 4.03
CA LYS A 218 15.75 1.48 2.78
C LYS A 218 14.60 1.43 1.77
N VAL A 219 14.38 2.55 1.10
CA VAL A 219 13.41 2.63 0.01
C VAL A 219 13.96 1.84 -1.18
N ASN A 220 13.24 0.81 -1.62
CA ASN A 220 13.43 0.26 -2.95
C ASN A 220 12.81 1.23 -3.96
N GLN A 221 13.63 1.86 -4.81
CA GLN A 221 13.14 2.86 -5.78
C GLN A 221 12.14 2.29 -6.78
N LEU A 222 12.20 0.98 -7.04
CA LEU A 222 11.35 0.33 -8.05
C LEU A 222 9.87 0.29 -7.65
N ILE A 223 9.54 0.47 -6.35
CA ILE A 223 8.14 0.51 -5.90
C ILE A 223 7.32 1.60 -6.61
N HIS A 224 7.96 2.70 -7.03
CA HIS A 224 7.30 3.80 -7.74
C HIS A 224 6.79 3.38 -9.12
N PHE A 225 7.35 2.31 -9.69
CA PHE A 225 6.95 1.72 -10.96
C PHE A 225 6.03 0.49 -10.77
N GLY A 226 5.75 0.10 -9.52
CA GLY A 226 4.82 -0.98 -9.18
C GLY A 226 3.51 -0.51 -8.54
N MET A 227 3.40 0.78 -8.18
CA MET A 227 2.20 1.35 -7.57
C MET A 227 1.24 1.95 -8.59
N TRP A 228 0.01 1.42 -8.63
CA TRP A 228 -1.09 1.96 -9.41
C TRP A 228 -1.82 3.06 -8.64
N ASN A 229 -2.00 4.24 -9.25
CA ASN A 229 -2.74 5.34 -8.64
C ASN A 229 -4.11 5.59 -9.28
N ALA A 230 -4.57 4.68 -10.14
CA ALA A 230 -5.80 4.84 -10.93
C ALA A 230 -5.79 6.12 -11.76
N THR A 231 -4.72 6.34 -12.52
CA THR A 231 -4.57 7.48 -13.43
C THR A 231 -3.80 7.04 -14.66
N ARG A 232 -4.00 7.70 -15.81
CA ARG A 232 -3.29 7.36 -17.06
C ARG A 232 -1.76 7.43 -16.96
N GLY A 233 -1.24 8.38 -16.17
CA GLY A 233 0.20 8.50 -15.92
C GLY A 233 0.78 7.43 -14.98
N SER A 234 -0.04 6.53 -14.43
CA SER A 234 0.43 5.45 -13.56
C SER A 234 1.16 4.36 -14.36
N PRO A 235 2.14 3.66 -13.76
CA PRO A 235 2.77 2.47 -14.38
C PRO A 235 1.77 1.34 -14.53
N SER A 236 1.78 0.54 -15.60
CA SER A 236 0.79 -0.53 -15.86
C SER A 236 0.40 -1.34 -14.61
N ASN A 237 -0.91 -1.52 -14.39
CA ASN A 237 -1.40 -2.19 -13.20
C ASN A 237 -0.90 -3.65 -13.16
N ARG A 238 -0.47 -4.11 -11.99
CA ARG A 238 0.11 -5.43 -11.79
C ARG A 238 -0.10 -5.92 -10.36
N PHE A 239 -0.21 -7.24 -10.23
CA PHE A 239 -0.16 -7.95 -8.96
C PHE A 239 1.09 -8.85 -8.94
N PHE A 240 1.92 -8.65 -7.93
CA PHE A 240 3.26 -9.20 -7.83
C PHE A 240 3.29 -10.52 -7.09
N LYS A 241 4.13 -11.45 -7.56
CA LYS A 241 4.45 -12.66 -6.79
C LYS A 241 5.55 -12.34 -5.78
N CYS A 242 5.48 -12.93 -4.58
CA CYS A 242 6.55 -12.79 -3.60
C CYS A 242 7.86 -13.41 -4.11
N GLN A 243 7.78 -14.57 -4.76
CA GLN A 243 8.93 -15.22 -5.38
C GLN A 243 9.39 -14.43 -6.60
N GLY A 244 10.53 -13.74 -6.48
CA GLY A 244 11.13 -12.98 -7.57
C GLY A 244 10.55 -11.58 -7.77
N ILE A 245 9.93 -10.99 -6.74
CA ILE A 245 9.33 -9.65 -6.80
C ILE A 245 10.27 -8.58 -7.35
N GLU A 246 11.56 -8.62 -6.99
CA GLU A 246 12.56 -7.69 -7.52
C GLU A 246 12.65 -7.75 -9.05
N SER A 247 12.60 -8.95 -9.64
CA SER A 247 12.62 -9.11 -11.09
C SER A 247 11.35 -8.54 -11.74
N GLU A 248 10.19 -8.79 -11.14
CA GLU A 248 8.92 -8.26 -11.63
C GLU A 248 8.87 -6.73 -11.56
N LEU A 249 9.40 -6.13 -10.49
CA LEU A 249 9.52 -4.68 -10.33
C LEU A 249 10.49 -4.05 -11.35
N LYS A 250 11.63 -4.70 -11.62
CA LYS A 250 12.54 -4.27 -12.70
C LYS A 250 11.86 -4.31 -14.06
N ASN A 251 11.05 -5.32 -14.32
CA ASN A 251 10.29 -5.43 -15.58
C ASN A 251 9.22 -4.34 -15.68
N ALA A 252 8.51 -4.04 -14.58
CA ALA A 252 7.56 -2.93 -14.55
C ALA A 252 8.24 -1.58 -14.82
N ALA A 253 9.44 -1.36 -14.27
CA ALA A 253 10.23 -0.16 -14.57
C ALA A 253 10.64 -0.09 -16.05
N ARG A 254 11.11 -1.20 -16.64
CA ARG A 254 11.46 -1.26 -18.08
C ARG A 254 10.27 -0.93 -18.97
N GLU A 255 9.13 -1.57 -18.72
CA GLU A 255 7.88 -1.33 -19.44
C GLU A 255 7.48 0.14 -19.35
N TYR A 256 7.57 0.74 -18.16
CA TYR A 256 7.26 2.15 -17.96
C TYR A 256 8.20 3.08 -18.73
N PHE A 257 9.52 2.83 -18.72
CA PHE A 257 10.47 3.69 -19.43
C PHE A 257 10.36 3.61 -20.95
N GLN A 258 9.80 2.53 -21.50
CA GLN A 258 9.56 2.39 -22.93
C GLN A 258 8.43 3.28 -23.45
N ARG A 259 7.45 3.62 -22.59
CA ARG A 259 6.32 4.50 -22.94
C ARG A 259 6.76 5.89 -23.39
N GLU A 260 5.87 6.57 -24.09
CA GLU A 260 6.07 7.97 -24.52
C GLU A 260 6.24 8.91 -23.32
N ASP A 261 5.38 8.77 -22.31
CA ASP A 261 5.41 9.52 -21.05
C ASP A 261 6.43 8.97 -20.02
N GLY A 262 7.17 7.93 -20.39
CA GLY A 262 8.27 7.36 -19.63
C GLY A 262 9.52 8.22 -19.69
N MET A 263 10.52 7.79 -20.48
CA MET A 263 11.76 8.55 -20.68
C MET A 263 11.97 8.88 -22.16
N GLN A 264 12.30 10.14 -22.44
CA GLN A 264 12.62 10.63 -23.79
C GLN A 264 13.97 11.36 -23.79
N VAL A 265 14.71 11.23 -24.89
CA VAL A 265 15.99 11.92 -25.11
C VAL A 265 15.87 12.91 -26.26
N ASP A 266 16.07 14.19 -25.97
CA ASP A 266 16.25 15.25 -26.97
C ASP A 266 17.75 15.50 -27.14
N LEU A 267 18.36 14.87 -28.16
CA LEU A 267 19.78 15.02 -28.47
C LEU A 267 20.15 16.45 -28.86
N ALA A 268 19.26 17.15 -29.57
CA ALA A 268 19.53 18.51 -30.08
C ALA A 268 19.62 19.53 -28.93
N LYS A 269 18.74 19.39 -27.93
CA LYS A 269 18.73 20.25 -26.73
C LYS A 269 19.54 19.66 -25.57
N ARG A 270 20.19 18.52 -25.77
CA ARG A 270 20.90 17.76 -24.72
C ARG A 270 20.03 17.58 -23.45
N THR A 271 18.75 17.25 -23.65
CA THR A 271 17.76 17.20 -22.57
C THR A 271 17.21 15.79 -22.42
N VAL A 272 17.20 15.28 -21.18
CA VAL A 272 16.53 14.04 -20.81
C VAL A 272 15.21 14.39 -20.15
N HIS A 273 14.11 14.00 -20.79
CA HIS A 273 12.77 14.17 -20.27
C HIS A 273 12.40 12.96 -19.42
N LEU A 274 12.14 13.20 -18.13
CA LEU A 274 11.86 12.17 -17.14
C LEU A 274 10.42 12.27 -16.59
N PRO A 275 9.85 11.16 -16.12
CA PRO A 275 8.56 11.15 -15.44
C PRO A 275 8.57 12.05 -14.20
N ARG A 276 7.43 12.70 -13.92
CA ARG A 276 7.29 13.59 -12.75
C ARG A 276 7.51 12.91 -11.40
N ILE A 277 7.44 11.57 -11.37
CA ILE A 277 7.75 10.71 -10.23
C ILE A 277 9.15 11.03 -9.66
N PHE A 278 10.16 11.25 -10.52
CA PHE A 278 11.51 11.60 -10.07
C PHE A 278 11.58 12.97 -9.41
N LYS A 279 10.73 13.92 -9.82
CA LYS A 279 10.64 15.24 -9.18
C LYS A 279 9.94 15.15 -7.83
N TRP A 280 8.81 14.45 -7.77
CA TRP A 280 8.01 14.33 -6.56
C TRP A 280 8.73 13.55 -5.47
N TYR A 281 9.37 12.45 -5.83
CA TYR A 281 10.04 11.55 -4.91
C TYR A 281 11.57 11.62 -5.04
N SER A 282 12.12 12.79 -5.38
CA SER A 282 13.55 13.00 -5.61
C SER A 282 14.43 12.45 -4.48
N ALA A 283 14.01 12.64 -3.23
CA ALA A 283 14.70 12.11 -2.05
C ALA A 283 14.87 10.59 -2.07
N ASP A 284 14.02 9.83 -2.77
CA ASP A 284 14.07 8.37 -2.88
C ASP A 284 15.08 7.91 -3.94
N PHE A 285 15.35 8.74 -4.96
CA PHE A 285 16.23 8.43 -6.09
C PHE A 285 17.67 8.92 -5.91
N GLY A 286 17.96 9.71 -4.86
CA GLY A 286 19.30 10.23 -4.59
C GLY A 286 19.55 11.59 -5.23
N GLN A 287 20.78 11.85 -5.69
CA GLN A 287 21.10 13.12 -6.34
C GLN A 287 20.62 13.11 -7.79
N GLU A 288 20.11 14.25 -8.27
CA GLU A 288 19.50 14.37 -9.60
C GLU A 288 20.48 13.96 -10.72
N LYS A 289 21.76 14.29 -10.57
CA LYS A 289 22.84 13.90 -11.50
C LYS A 289 23.07 12.39 -11.63
N ASP A 290 22.67 11.60 -10.64
CA ASP A 290 22.86 10.14 -10.63
C ASP A 290 21.67 9.40 -11.25
N ILE A 291 20.53 10.09 -11.43
CA ILE A 291 19.30 9.50 -11.98
C ILE A 291 19.52 8.91 -13.38
N PRO A 292 20.17 9.59 -14.34
CA PRO A 292 20.40 9.02 -15.67
C PRO A 292 21.17 7.69 -15.63
N ASN A 293 22.20 7.59 -14.78
CA ASN A 293 22.98 6.37 -14.58
C ASN A 293 22.13 5.25 -13.96
N TRP A 294 21.23 5.59 -13.03
CA TRP A 294 20.31 4.63 -12.43
C TRP A 294 19.30 4.10 -13.46
N ILE A 295 18.71 4.98 -14.27
CA ILE A 295 17.72 4.64 -15.30
C ILE A 295 18.31 3.73 -16.38
N MET A 296 19.60 3.89 -16.72
CA MET A 296 20.29 3.09 -17.74
C MET A 296 20.10 1.57 -17.56
N ASN A 297 19.96 1.09 -16.32
CA ASN A 297 19.75 -0.32 -16.00
C ASN A 297 18.37 -0.87 -16.43
N TYR A 298 17.45 0.00 -16.83
CA TYR A 298 16.06 -0.31 -17.15
C TYR A 298 15.64 0.20 -18.54
N LEU A 299 16.58 0.63 -19.36
CA LEU A 299 16.31 1.04 -20.74
C LEU A 299 16.51 -0.13 -21.71
N ASP A 300 15.81 -0.08 -22.84
CA ASP A 300 16.15 -0.90 -24.00
C ASP A 300 17.43 -0.39 -24.67
N ALA A 301 17.97 -1.18 -25.61
CA ALA A 301 19.21 -0.83 -26.31
C ALA A 301 19.15 0.51 -27.05
N SER A 302 17.97 0.91 -27.55
CA SER A 302 17.80 2.15 -28.30
C SER A 302 17.91 3.36 -27.37
N LYS A 303 17.08 3.43 -26.32
CA LYS A 303 17.11 4.53 -25.36
C LYS A 303 18.41 4.55 -24.56
N ALA A 304 18.97 3.38 -24.24
CA ALA A 304 20.28 3.29 -23.59
C ALA A 304 21.40 3.86 -24.47
N GLY A 305 21.39 3.57 -25.77
CA GLY A 305 22.34 4.11 -26.74
C GLY A 305 22.26 5.64 -26.83
N LEU A 306 21.04 6.19 -26.93
CA LEU A 306 20.81 7.65 -26.95
C LEU A 306 21.31 8.33 -25.68
N LEU A 307 20.98 7.76 -24.52
CA LEU A 307 21.41 8.30 -23.23
C LEU A 307 22.93 8.21 -23.04
N THR A 308 23.54 7.10 -23.47
CA THR A 308 24.99 6.90 -23.40
C THR A 308 25.71 7.92 -24.27
N HIS A 309 25.26 8.12 -25.51
CA HIS A 309 25.81 9.13 -26.41
C HIS A 309 25.81 10.52 -25.75
N LEU A 310 24.69 10.89 -25.12
CA LEU A 310 24.49 12.20 -24.51
C LEU A 310 25.34 12.41 -23.25
N ILE A 311 25.64 11.36 -22.48
CA ILE A 311 26.45 11.45 -21.24
C ILE A 311 27.96 11.28 -21.52
N SER A 312 28.33 10.55 -22.57
CA SER A 312 29.73 10.15 -22.83
C SER A 312 30.66 11.27 -23.30
N ASP A 313 30.13 12.36 -23.85
CA ASP A 313 30.92 13.46 -24.40
C ASP A 313 31.38 14.51 -23.36
N GLY A 314 31.04 14.30 -22.08
CA GLY A 314 31.42 15.17 -20.96
C GLY A 314 30.70 16.52 -20.93
N GLY A 315 29.77 16.78 -21.86
CA GLY A 315 28.96 17.99 -21.85
C GLY A 315 27.84 17.94 -20.82
N SER A 316 27.35 19.11 -20.39
CA SER A 316 26.21 19.18 -19.47
C SER A 316 24.96 18.55 -20.08
N VAL A 317 24.19 17.87 -19.22
CA VAL A 317 22.92 17.20 -19.56
C VAL A 317 21.80 17.88 -18.77
N ASN A 318 20.80 18.38 -19.47
CA ASN A 318 19.64 18.98 -18.84
C ASN A 318 18.62 17.90 -18.48
N ILE A 319 18.01 17.99 -17.30
CA ILE A 319 16.88 17.15 -16.91
C ILE A 319 15.61 17.99 -16.92
N ALA A 320 14.62 17.55 -17.68
CA ALA A 320 13.29 18.14 -17.72
C ALA A 320 12.27 17.10 -17.23
N TYR A 321 11.23 17.55 -16.54
CA TYR A 321 10.19 16.65 -16.04
C TYR A 321 8.92 16.78 -16.88
N GLN A 322 8.43 15.65 -17.38
CA GLN A 322 7.19 15.55 -18.14
C GLN A 322 5.98 15.88 -17.26
N ASP A 323 4.89 16.33 -17.88
CA ASP A 323 3.61 16.44 -17.19
C ASP A 323 3.08 15.04 -16.85
N TYR A 324 2.29 14.99 -15.77
CA TYR A 324 1.71 13.73 -15.30
C TYR A 324 0.22 13.74 -15.60
N ASP A 325 -0.23 12.76 -16.38
CA ASP A 325 -1.63 12.62 -16.72
C ASP A 325 -2.42 12.09 -15.52
N TRP A 326 -3.16 13.01 -14.89
CA TRP A 326 -4.03 12.75 -13.75
C TRP A 326 -5.44 12.36 -14.16
N SER A 327 -5.72 12.20 -15.45
CA SER A 327 -7.04 11.77 -15.89
C SER A 327 -7.26 10.28 -15.65
N LEU A 328 -8.54 9.91 -15.65
CA LEU A 328 -9.07 8.59 -15.40
C LEU A 328 -8.51 7.53 -16.36
N ASP A 329 -8.22 6.36 -15.81
CA ASP A 329 -7.87 5.11 -16.49
C ASP A 329 -9.13 4.30 -16.89
N LEU A 330 -10.09 4.97 -17.55
CA LEU A 330 -11.31 4.35 -18.08
C LEU A 330 -11.12 3.78 -19.49
#